data_AF-A0A928N6R9-F1
#
_entry.id   AF-A0A928N6R9-F1
#
_cell.length_a   1.000
_cell.length_b   1.000
_cell.length_c   1.000
_cell.angle_alpha   90.00
_cell.angle_beta   90.00
_cell.angle_gamma   90.00
#
_symmetry.space_group_name_H-M   'P 1'
#
loop_
_entity.id
_entity.type
_entity.pdbx_description
1 polymer ?
#
loop_
_entity_poly.entity_id
_entity_poly.type
_entity_poly.pdbx_seq_one_letter_code
_entity_poly.pdbx_strand_id
1 'polypeptide(L)'
;MRGDFLVILDITKKNIDKVSTTLTNKFLNEIDKSYISKVSKVYEVENKKDFFEFVNIKLDEYLVRKDFIFNLIKDNLKDFNKIDDKGFLNFRMWKYKDFLNKVLNEIYLTYLEKMHYERLLSLIGVILKNSNPIVYHLHIDINKKSLYEFYDDYFNDITNICITEFIKEYGEYDFLYNDILFSAILNLTPKIITFHHSKRLKNKELLNTLKKLYGENLIIS
;
A
#
# COMPACT_ATOMS: atom_id res chain seq x y z
N MET A 1 -7.48 6.47 48.49
CA MET A 1 -6.69 6.24 47.27
C MET A 1 -6.63 7.55 46.50
N ARG A 2 -5.43 8.11 46.35
CA ARG A 2 -5.18 9.45 45.78
C ARG A 2 -5.46 9.42 44.27
N GLY A 3 -6.38 10.29 43.83
CA GLY A 3 -6.74 10.49 42.44
C GLY A 3 -5.76 11.47 41.80
N ASP A 4 -4.96 10.95 40.87
CA ASP A 4 -3.89 11.69 40.22
C ASP A 4 -4.37 12.34 38.91
N PHE A 5 -4.10 13.65 38.83
CA PHE A 5 -4.03 14.58 37.69
C PHE A 5 -5.32 15.07 37.02
N LEU A 6 -5.98 16.04 37.68
CA LEU A 6 -6.68 17.13 37.01
C LEU A 6 -5.63 18.13 36.49
N VAL A 7 -5.42 18.23 35.18
CA VAL A 7 -4.68 19.38 34.62
C VAL A 7 -5.63 20.58 34.62
N ILE A 8 -5.63 21.31 35.74
CA ILE A 8 -6.34 22.60 35.85
C ILE A 8 -5.44 23.64 35.21
N LEU A 9 -5.62 23.89 33.91
CA LEU A 9 -5.05 25.07 33.26
C LEU A 9 -6.04 26.23 33.47
N ASP A 10 -5.67 27.25 34.24
CA ASP A 10 -6.44 28.50 34.27
C ASP A 10 -6.16 29.28 32.98
N ILE A 11 -6.96 29.01 31.94
CA ILE A 11 -6.72 29.53 30.60
C ILE A 11 -7.41 30.88 30.44
N THR A 12 -6.63 31.95 30.31
CA THR A 12 -7.14 33.23 29.80
C THR A 12 -7.49 33.10 28.33
N LYS A 13 -8.54 33.81 27.84
CA LYS A 13 -9.01 33.77 26.43
C LYS A 13 -7.90 33.88 25.37
N LYS A 14 -6.79 34.56 25.70
CA LYS A 14 -5.62 34.77 24.81
C LYS A 14 -4.73 33.53 24.62
N ASN A 15 -4.93 32.47 25.42
CA ASN A 15 -4.16 31.23 25.39
C ASN A 15 -4.96 30.00 24.91
N ILE A 16 -6.26 30.13 24.64
CA ILE A 16 -7.12 28.99 24.28
C ILE A 16 -6.61 28.29 23.01
N ASP A 17 -6.32 29.03 21.94
CA ASP A 17 -5.87 28.42 20.68
C ASP A 17 -4.54 27.66 20.84
N LYS A 18 -3.59 28.21 21.61
CA LYS A 18 -2.30 27.56 21.86
C LYS A 18 -2.44 26.29 22.70
N VAL A 19 -3.32 26.31 23.70
CA VAL A 19 -3.62 25.13 24.53
C VAL A 19 -4.37 24.08 23.70
N SER A 20 -5.36 24.48 22.90
CA SER A 20 -6.11 23.61 22.00
C SER A 20 -5.19 22.88 21.02
N THR A 21 -4.22 23.57 20.40
CA THR A 21 -3.25 22.92 19.50
C THR A 21 -2.40 21.89 20.22
N THR A 22 -1.89 22.21 21.41
CA THR A 22 -1.07 21.29 22.22
C THR A 22 -1.86 20.04 22.61
N LEU A 23 -3.09 20.23 23.10
CA LEU A 23 -3.98 19.13 23.48
C LEU A 23 -4.43 18.29 22.28
N THR A 24 -4.66 18.92 21.13
CA THR A 24 -5.01 18.21 19.87
C THR A 24 -3.90 17.22 19.51
N ASN A 25 -2.65 17.67 19.47
CA ASN A 25 -1.51 16.82 19.14
C ASN A 25 -1.32 15.69 20.17
N LYS A 26 -1.49 16.00 21.47
CA LYS A 26 -1.42 14.99 22.53
C LYS A 26 -2.49 13.91 22.36
N PHE A 27 -3.76 14.31 22.23
CA PHE A 27 -4.89 13.37 22.15
C PHE A 27 -4.89 12.57 20.85
N LEU A 28 -4.49 13.17 19.72
CA LEU A 28 -4.29 12.44 18.47
C LEU A 28 -3.28 11.31 18.65
N ASN A 29 -2.07 11.65 19.15
CA ASN A 29 -1.02 10.66 19.34
C ASN A 29 -1.42 9.55 20.32
N GLU A 30 -2.12 9.88 21.41
CA GLU A 30 -2.58 8.90 22.40
C GLU A 30 -3.66 7.96 21.82
N ILE A 31 -4.69 8.52 21.16
CA ILE A 31 -5.79 7.72 20.60
C ILE A 31 -5.29 6.86 19.45
N ASP A 32 -4.56 7.45 18.50
CA ASP A 32 -4.08 6.75 17.32
C ASP A 32 -3.17 5.59 17.73
N LYS A 33 -2.18 5.84 18.60
CA LYS A 33 -1.27 4.79 19.06
C LYS A 33 -2.01 3.66 19.78
N SER A 34 -3.01 3.99 20.60
CA SER A 34 -3.85 3.00 21.29
C SER A 34 -4.63 2.12 20.30
N TYR A 35 -5.29 2.75 19.32
CA TYR A 35 -6.14 2.06 18.35
C TYR A 35 -5.33 1.27 17.33
N ILE A 36 -4.23 1.81 16.80
CA ILE A 36 -3.36 1.08 15.86
C ILE A 36 -2.72 -0.13 16.55
N SER A 37 -2.32 0.00 17.82
CA SER A 37 -1.83 -1.14 18.60
C SER A 37 -2.91 -2.21 18.80
N LYS A 38 -4.16 -1.80 19.06
CA LYS A 38 -5.29 -2.73 19.18
C LYS A 38 -5.57 -3.45 17.86
N VAL A 39 -5.65 -2.72 16.75
CA VAL A 39 -5.89 -3.25 15.41
C VAL A 39 -4.77 -4.22 15.01
N SER A 40 -3.51 -3.82 15.13
CA SER A 40 -2.37 -4.71 14.80
C SER A 40 -2.36 -6.02 15.59
N LYS A 41 -2.87 -6.02 16.83
CA LYS A 41 -3.01 -7.23 17.66
C LYS A 41 -4.19 -8.10 17.23
N VAL A 42 -5.35 -7.49 16.96
CA VAL A 42 -6.57 -8.21 16.53
C VAL A 42 -6.34 -8.93 15.20
N TYR A 43 -5.59 -8.29 14.31
CA TYR A 43 -5.35 -8.77 12.96
C TYR A 43 -4.01 -9.50 12.78
N GLU A 44 -3.32 -9.83 13.87
CA GLU A 44 -2.08 -10.63 13.86
C GLU A 44 -1.02 -10.12 12.86
N VAL A 45 -0.86 -8.80 12.75
CA VAL A 45 0.05 -8.20 11.78
C VAL A 45 1.50 -8.62 12.06
N GLU A 46 2.11 -9.31 11.10
CA GLU A 46 3.49 -9.83 11.21
C GLU A 46 4.53 -8.72 11.39
N ASN A 47 4.55 -7.75 10.48
CA ASN A 47 5.44 -6.59 10.58
C ASN A 47 4.70 -5.36 11.10
N LYS A 48 4.72 -5.18 12.42
CA LYS A 48 4.06 -4.06 13.08
C LYS A 48 4.64 -2.71 12.64
N LYS A 49 5.97 -2.60 12.47
CA LYS A 49 6.62 -1.33 12.14
C LYS A 49 6.12 -0.79 10.80
N ASP A 50 6.15 -1.63 9.78
CA ASP A 50 5.71 -1.27 8.42
C ASP A 50 4.22 -0.91 8.41
N PHE A 51 3.40 -1.66 9.16
CA PHE A 51 1.98 -1.35 9.32
C PHE A 51 1.75 0.00 10.01
N PHE A 52 2.48 0.30 11.10
CA PHE A 52 2.39 1.60 11.77
C PHE A 52 2.75 2.76 10.83
N GLU A 53 3.81 2.61 10.04
CA GLU A 53 4.24 3.63 9.07
C GLU A 53 3.19 3.82 7.97
N PHE A 54 2.68 2.71 7.40
CA PHE A 54 1.63 2.75 6.39
C PHE A 54 0.35 3.42 6.89
N VAL A 55 -0.09 3.06 8.10
CA VAL A 55 -1.28 3.63 8.72
C VAL A 55 -1.10 5.12 8.98
N ASN A 56 0.05 5.57 9.48
CA ASN A 56 0.29 7.00 9.72
C ASN A 56 0.21 7.81 8.42
N ILE A 57 0.85 7.34 7.35
CA ILE A 57 0.79 8.00 6.03
C ILE A 57 -0.65 8.08 5.55
N LYS A 58 -1.42 6.98 5.64
CA LYS A 58 -2.80 6.94 5.18
C LYS A 58 -3.76 7.74 6.05
N LEU A 59 -3.53 7.77 7.35
CA LEU A 59 -4.31 8.57 8.29
C LEU A 59 -4.08 10.08 8.12
N ASP A 60 -2.92 10.50 7.64
CA ASP A 60 -2.61 11.91 7.35
C ASP A 60 -3.32 12.42 6.08
N GLU A 61 -3.72 11.53 5.16
CA GLU A 61 -4.58 11.91 4.00
C GLU A 61 -5.95 12.44 4.46
N TYR A 62 -6.37 12.12 5.69
CA TYR A 62 -7.62 12.61 6.30
C TYR A 62 -7.40 13.96 7.01
N LEU A 63 -7.26 15.03 6.22
CA LEU A 63 -6.97 16.40 6.67
C LEU A 63 -7.94 16.95 7.74
N VAL A 64 -9.16 16.41 7.84
CA VAL A 64 -10.22 16.90 8.73
C VAL A 64 -10.01 16.51 10.20
N ARG A 65 -9.10 15.57 10.50
CA ARG A 65 -8.94 15.00 11.86
C ARG A 65 -8.43 16.00 12.88
N LYS A 66 -7.40 16.77 12.51
CA LYS A 66 -6.80 17.79 13.39
C LYS A 66 -7.80 18.89 13.69
N ASP A 67 -8.49 19.40 12.66
CA ASP A 67 -9.47 20.48 12.81
C ASP A 67 -10.68 20.04 13.63
N PHE A 68 -11.16 18.80 13.44
CA PHE A 68 -12.26 18.25 14.23
C PHE A 68 -11.92 18.23 15.73
N ILE A 69 -10.76 17.68 16.08
CA ILE A 69 -10.31 17.58 17.47
C ILE A 69 -10.03 18.97 18.06
N PHE A 70 -9.39 19.84 17.29
CA PHE A 70 -9.08 21.20 17.70
C PHE A 70 -10.35 21.98 18.05
N ASN A 71 -11.36 21.95 17.17
CA ASN A 71 -12.63 22.64 17.40
C ASN A 71 -13.37 22.04 18.60
N LEU A 72 -13.39 20.72 18.74
CA LEU A 72 -14.00 20.04 19.89
C LEU A 72 -13.36 20.48 21.23
N ILE A 73 -12.03 20.59 21.27
CA ILE A 73 -11.29 21.05 22.46
C ILE A 73 -11.56 22.55 22.70
N LYS A 74 -11.48 23.36 21.65
CA LYS A 74 -11.70 24.81 21.72
C LYS A 74 -13.09 25.14 22.23
N ASP A 75 -14.12 24.47 21.75
CA ASP A 75 -15.49 24.68 22.19
C ASP A 75 -15.67 24.25 23.65
N ASN A 76 -15.07 23.13 24.07
CA ASN A 76 -15.10 22.74 25.48
C ASN A 76 -14.39 23.77 26.38
N LEU A 77 -13.27 24.35 25.92
CA LEU A 77 -12.53 25.37 26.66
C LEU A 77 -13.21 26.74 26.70
N LYS A 78 -14.13 27.04 25.78
CA LYS A 78 -14.97 28.26 25.83
C LYS A 78 -15.99 28.17 26.96
N ASP A 79 -16.59 27.00 27.14
CA ASP A 79 -17.64 26.76 28.13
C ASP A 79 -17.06 26.42 29.51
N PHE A 80 -15.90 25.76 29.53
CA PHE A 80 -15.22 25.31 30.75
C PHE A 80 -13.72 25.60 30.67
N ASN A 81 -13.18 26.40 31.60
CA ASN A 81 -11.73 26.64 31.69
C ASN A 81 -10.93 25.40 32.16
N LYS A 82 -11.50 24.19 32.16
CA LYS A 82 -10.85 22.97 32.64
C LYS A 82 -11.21 21.79 31.75
N ILE A 83 -10.23 20.92 31.50
CA ILE A 83 -10.42 19.63 30.83
C ILE A 83 -9.95 18.51 31.75
N ASP A 84 -10.82 17.54 31.99
CA ASP A 84 -10.42 16.22 32.47
C ASP A 84 -10.04 15.37 31.25
N ASP A 85 -8.75 15.11 31.08
CA ASP A 85 -8.20 14.35 29.95
C ASP A 85 -8.91 13.00 29.78
N LYS A 86 -9.14 12.24 30.86
CA LYS A 86 -9.74 10.90 30.77
C LYS A 86 -11.22 10.97 30.40
N GLY A 87 -11.98 11.84 31.06
CA GLY A 87 -13.38 12.07 30.74
C GLY A 87 -13.56 12.58 29.31
N PHE A 88 -12.71 13.49 28.86
CA PHE A 88 -12.77 14.03 27.50
C PHE A 88 -12.51 12.96 26.44
N LEU A 89 -11.44 12.17 26.61
CA LEU A 89 -11.12 11.06 25.72
C LEU A 89 -12.23 10.00 25.70
N ASN A 90 -12.86 9.69 26.82
CA ASN A 90 -13.88 8.65 26.88
C ASN A 90 -15.24 9.11 26.34
N PHE A 91 -15.67 10.32 26.66
CA PHE A 91 -17.05 10.76 26.41
C PHE A 91 -17.18 11.77 25.29
N ARG A 92 -16.19 12.65 25.05
CA ARG A 92 -16.29 13.69 24.01
C ARG A 92 -15.68 13.25 22.68
N MET A 93 -14.72 12.33 22.70
CA MET A 93 -14.05 11.81 21.50
C MET A 93 -14.74 10.61 20.84
N TRP A 94 -15.95 10.24 21.23
CA TRP A 94 -16.62 9.04 20.72
C TRP A 94 -16.79 9.06 19.18
N LYS A 95 -17.14 10.21 18.59
CA LYS A 95 -17.27 10.35 17.13
C LYS A 95 -15.94 10.13 16.42
N TYR A 96 -14.86 10.66 16.99
CA TYR A 96 -13.52 10.47 16.46
C TYR A 96 -13.07 9.01 16.55
N LYS A 97 -13.36 8.34 17.68
CA LYS A 97 -13.10 6.91 17.88
C LYS A 97 -13.88 6.03 16.90
N ASP A 98 -15.14 6.35 16.64
CA ASP A 98 -15.97 5.64 15.65
C ASP A 98 -15.44 5.84 14.22
N PHE A 99 -15.09 7.08 13.86
CA PHE A 99 -14.41 7.40 12.61
C PHE A 99 -13.11 6.60 12.45
N LEU A 100 -12.27 6.59 13.49
CA LEU A 100 -10.98 5.91 13.46
C LEU A 100 -11.15 4.39 13.29
N ASN A 101 -12.14 3.77 13.93
CA ASN A 101 -12.43 2.34 13.73
C ASN A 101 -12.78 2.01 12.27
N LYS A 102 -13.59 2.84 11.62
CA LYS A 102 -14.00 2.62 10.22
C LYS A 102 -12.81 2.77 9.27
N VAL A 103 -12.09 3.88 9.40
CA VAL A 103 -10.93 4.20 8.55
C VAL A 103 -9.79 3.21 8.77
N LEU A 104 -9.49 2.82 10.02
CA LEU A 104 -8.43 1.84 10.28
C LEU A 104 -8.74 0.47 9.67
N ASN A 105 -10.01 0.06 9.62
CA ASN A 105 -10.38 -1.19 8.95
C ASN A 105 -10.12 -1.13 7.44
N GLU A 106 -10.47 -0.03 6.78
CA GLU A 106 -10.20 0.17 5.35
C GLU A 106 -8.69 0.25 5.05
N ILE A 107 -7.94 0.98 5.87
CA ILE A 107 -6.47 1.06 5.77
C ILE A 107 -5.86 -0.34 5.96
N TYR A 108 -6.37 -1.11 6.91
CA TYR A 108 -5.91 -2.48 7.15
C TYR A 108 -6.16 -3.38 5.94
N LEU A 109 -7.36 -3.35 5.34
CA LEU A 109 -7.65 -4.10 4.12
C LEU A 109 -6.70 -3.73 2.97
N THR A 110 -6.45 -2.43 2.78
CA THR A 110 -5.50 -1.94 1.77
C THR A 110 -4.07 -2.43 2.05
N TYR A 111 -3.65 -2.43 3.32
CA TYR A 111 -2.35 -2.95 3.73
C TYR A 111 -2.23 -4.45 3.44
N LEU A 112 -3.27 -5.23 3.75
CA LEU A 112 -3.31 -6.66 3.46
C LEU A 112 -3.16 -6.92 1.96
N GLU A 113 -3.93 -6.24 1.12
CA GLU A 113 -3.86 -6.38 -0.34
C GLU A 113 -2.44 -6.13 -0.86
N LYS A 114 -1.80 -5.05 -0.39
CA LYS A 114 -0.40 -4.76 -0.71
C LYS A 114 0.54 -5.90 -0.28
N MET A 115 0.38 -6.41 0.94
CA MET A 115 1.22 -7.50 1.44
C MET A 115 1.00 -8.82 0.67
N HIS A 116 -0.24 -9.13 0.31
CA HIS A 116 -0.57 -10.29 -0.51
C HIS A 116 0.07 -10.18 -1.90
N TYR A 117 0.02 -8.99 -2.50
CA TYR A 117 0.68 -8.73 -3.78
C TYR A 117 2.20 -8.92 -3.70
N GLU A 118 2.88 -8.32 -2.72
CA GLU A 118 4.35 -8.47 -2.59
C GLU A 118 4.76 -9.94 -2.30
N ARG A 119 3.95 -10.66 -1.50
CA ARG A 119 4.17 -12.10 -1.26
C ARG A 119 4.01 -12.92 -2.53
N LEU A 120 2.97 -12.67 -3.32
CA LEU A 120 2.76 -13.35 -4.59
C LEU A 120 3.94 -13.12 -5.54
N LEU A 121 4.42 -11.87 -5.67
CA LEU A 121 5.61 -11.58 -6.47
C LEU A 121 6.86 -12.29 -5.95
N SER A 122 7.04 -12.36 -4.64
CA SER A 122 8.19 -13.04 -4.02
C SER A 122 8.17 -14.55 -4.32
N LEU A 123 6.99 -15.18 -4.25
CA LEU A 123 6.81 -16.59 -4.61
C LEU A 123 7.09 -16.83 -6.10
N ILE A 124 6.56 -15.98 -6.99
CA ILE A 124 6.84 -16.06 -8.42
C ILE A 124 8.35 -15.92 -8.68
N GLY A 125 9.01 -14.94 -8.06
CA GLY A 125 10.45 -14.73 -8.19
C GLY A 125 11.27 -15.95 -7.77
N VAL A 126 10.88 -16.62 -6.68
CA VAL A 126 11.51 -17.88 -6.23
C VAL A 126 11.30 -19.00 -7.26
N ILE A 127 10.10 -19.13 -7.82
CA ILE A 127 9.80 -20.12 -8.87
C ILE A 127 10.68 -19.87 -10.09
N LEU A 128 10.65 -18.65 -10.65
CA LEU A 128 11.43 -18.28 -11.83
C LEU A 128 12.94 -18.50 -11.63
N LYS A 129 13.46 -18.20 -10.44
CA LYS A 129 14.88 -18.39 -10.12
C LYS A 129 15.29 -19.86 -10.10
N ASN A 130 14.44 -20.74 -9.57
CA ASN A 130 14.76 -22.16 -9.37
C ASN A 130 14.35 -23.07 -10.54
N SER A 131 13.50 -22.60 -11.45
CA SER A 131 13.11 -23.35 -12.65
C SER A 131 14.25 -23.48 -13.67
N ASN A 132 14.26 -24.58 -14.43
CA ASN A 132 15.11 -24.71 -15.60
C ASN A 132 14.47 -23.94 -16.78
N PRO A 133 15.17 -22.97 -17.39
CA PRO A 133 14.60 -22.16 -18.45
C PRO A 133 14.37 -22.99 -19.72
N ILE A 134 13.21 -22.80 -20.36
CA ILE A 134 12.95 -23.30 -21.73
C ILE A 134 13.66 -22.39 -22.74
N VAL A 135 13.61 -21.07 -22.49
CA VAL A 135 14.35 -20.04 -23.22
C VAL A 135 15.20 -19.31 -22.20
N TYR A 136 16.53 -19.25 -22.37
CA TYR A 136 17.40 -18.66 -21.36
C TYR A 136 17.31 -17.12 -21.37
N HIS A 137 17.32 -16.53 -22.56
CA HIS A 137 17.23 -15.12 -22.85
C HIS A 137 16.02 -14.84 -23.73
N LEU A 138 14.99 -14.23 -23.13
CA LEU A 138 13.80 -13.81 -23.84
C LEU A 138 13.95 -12.36 -24.33
N HIS A 139 13.82 -12.15 -25.63
CA HIS A 139 13.71 -10.82 -26.21
C HIS A 139 12.24 -10.49 -26.44
N ILE A 140 11.84 -9.29 -26.01
CA ILE A 140 10.46 -8.80 -26.13
C ILE A 140 10.50 -7.48 -26.88
N ASP A 141 9.91 -7.43 -28.07
CA ASP A 141 9.73 -6.19 -28.82
C ASP A 141 8.28 -5.71 -28.76
N ILE A 142 8.09 -4.39 -28.79
CA ILE A 142 6.78 -3.75 -28.85
C ILE A 142 6.61 -3.19 -30.26
N ASN A 143 5.78 -3.86 -31.05
CA ASN A 143 5.55 -3.45 -32.43
C ASN A 143 4.72 -2.16 -32.52
N LYS A 144 4.53 -1.66 -33.74
CA LYS A 144 3.83 -0.38 -33.98
C LYS A 144 2.36 -0.38 -33.54
N LYS A 145 1.77 -1.57 -33.32
CA LYS A 145 0.40 -1.75 -32.82
C LYS A 145 0.34 -1.92 -31.30
N SER A 146 1.45 -1.71 -30.59
CA SER A 146 1.59 -1.96 -29.14
C SER A 146 1.39 -3.42 -28.75
N LEU A 147 1.69 -4.36 -29.65
CA LEU A 147 1.67 -5.79 -29.38
C LEU A 147 3.07 -6.28 -29.04
N TYR A 148 3.15 -7.31 -28.19
CA TYR A 148 4.41 -7.95 -27.83
C TYR A 148 4.79 -9.00 -28.87
N GLU A 149 6.03 -8.94 -29.34
CA GLU A 149 6.67 -9.96 -30.16
C GLU A 149 7.79 -10.60 -29.33
N PHE A 150 7.85 -11.92 -29.32
CA PHE A 150 8.73 -12.72 -28.48
C PHE A 150 9.77 -13.43 -29.33
N TYR A 151 11.04 -13.31 -28.95
CA TYR A 151 12.13 -14.01 -29.61
C TYR A 151 13.01 -14.76 -28.61
N ASP A 152 13.49 -15.93 -29.02
CA ASP A 152 14.38 -16.78 -28.22
C ASP A 152 15.85 -16.31 -28.23
N ASP A 153 16.71 -17.12 -27.62
CA ASP A 153 18.17 -16.92 -27.53
C ASP A 153 18.87 -16.70 -28.88
N TYR A 154 18.25 -17.16 -29.97
CA TYR A 154 18.78 -17.10 -31.33
C TYR A 154 18.03 -16.09 -32.21
N PHE A 155 17.18 -15.25 -31.61
CA PHE A 155 16.27 -14.33 -32.29
C PHE A 155 15.24 -15.02 -33.21
N ASN A 156 14.91 -16.29 -32.97
CA ASN A 156 13.77 -16.91 -33.65
C ASN A 156 12.47 -16.38 -33.07
N ASP A 157 11.50 -16.05 -33.92
CA ASP A 157 10.18 -15.60 -33.50
C ASP A 157 9.38 -16.77 -32.90
N ILE A 158 9.09 -16.67 -31.60
CA ILE A 158 8.30 -17.62 -30.83
C ILE A 158 6.92 -17.06 -30.44
N THR A 159 6.53 -15.90 -30.99
CA THR A 159 5.31 -15.17 -30.62
C THR A 159 4.06 -16.03 -30.79
N ASN A 160 3.92 -16.66 -31.95
CA ASN A 160 2.76 -17.51 -32.24
C ASN A 160 2.70 -18.74 -31.33
N ILE A 161 3.86 -19.28 -30.91
CA ILE A 161 3.94 -20.41 -29.99
C ILE A 161 3.37 -19.98 -28.64
N CYS A 162 3.87 -18.88 -28.07
CA CYS A 162 3.41 -18.35 -26.79
C CYS A 162 1.90 -18.01 -26.80
N ILE A 163 1.42 -17.36 -27.87
CA ILE A 163 -0.02 -17.05 -28.00
C ILE A 163 -0.86 -18.32 -28.09
N THR A 164 -0.41 -19.32 -28.87
CA THR A 164 -1.15 -20.58 -29.03
C THR A 164 -1.18 -21.38 -27.73
N GLU A 165 -0.07 -21.43 -27.00
CA GLU A 165 -0.01 -22.07 -25.67
C GLU A 165 -0.95 -21.37 -24.69
N PHE A 166 -0.93 -20.04 -24.66
CA PHE A 166 -1.85 -19.26 -23.84
C PHE A 166 -3.32 -19.55 -24.15
N ILE A 167 -3.71 -19.52 -25.44
CA ILE A 167 -5.10 -19.81 -25.85
C ILE A 167 -5.51 -21.24 -25.48
N LYS A 168 -4.61 -22.22 -25.62
CA LYS A 168 -4.87 -23.62 -25.22
C LYS A 168 -5.14 -23.75 -23.73
N GLU A 169 -4.44 -22.99 -22.90
CA GLU A 169 -4.53 -23.06 -21.44
C GLU A 169 -5.71 -22.24 -20.89
N TYR A 170 -6.01 -21.07 -21.48
CA TYR A 170 -6.95 -20.08 -20.94
C TYR A 170 -8.21 -19.83 -21.80
N GLY A 171 -8.33 -20.42 -23.00
CA GLY A 171 -9.48 -20.29 -23.91
C GLY A 171 -9.31 -19.21 -24.99
N GLU A 172 -10.38 -18.84 -25.70
CA GLU A 172 -10.41 -17.80 -26.76
C GLU A 172 -11.17 -16.53 -26.28
N TYR A 173 -10.85 -15.99 -25.10
CA TYR A 173 -11.49 -14.76 -24.61
C TYR A 173 -10.70 -13.49 -24.99
N ASP A 174 -11.31 -12.31 -24.80
CA ASP A 174 -10.65 -11.01 -24.97
C ASP A 174 -9.52 -10.84 -23.92
N PHE A 175 -8.35 -11.36 -24.23
CA PHE A 175 -7.20 -11.30 -23.33
C PHE A 175 -6.51 -9.95 -23.39
N LEU A 176 -6.08 -9.47 -22.23
CA LEU A 176 -5.19 -8.33 -22.18
C LEU A 176 -3.80 -8.81 -22.67
N TYR A 177 -3.18 -8.11 -23.62
CA TYR A 177 -1.84 -8.49 -24.11
C TYR A 177 -0.78 -8.62 -22.99
N ASN A 178 -1.00 -7.97 -21.85
CA ASN A 178 -0.15 -8.10 -20.67
C ASN A 178 -0.21 -9.52 -20.05
N ASP A 179 -1.35 -10.21 -20.16
CA ASP A 179 -1.55 -11.55 -19.60
C ASP A 179 -0.78 -12.58 -20.41
N ILE A 180 -0.79 -12.44 -21.75
CA ILE A 180 0.03 -13.25 -22.66
C ILE A 180 1.52 -13.10 -22.33
N LEU A 181 1.96 -11.86 -22.10
CA LEU A 181 3.34 -11.58 -21.70
C LEU A 181 3.71 -12.23 -20.36
N PHE A 182 2.87 -12.09 -19.33
CA PHE A 182 3.13 -12.73 -18.05
C PHE A 182 3.14 -14.26 -18.16
N SER A 183 2.17 -14.83 -18.88
CA SER A 183 2.13 -16.28 -19.10
C SER A 183 3.34 -16.77 -19.87
N ALA A 184 3.78 -16.08 -20.93
CA ALA A 184 4.98 -16.42 -21.66
C ALA A 184 6.21 -16.43 -20.74
N ILE A 185 6.35 -15.45 -19.85
CA ILE A 185 7.45 -15.40 -18.89
C ILE A 185 7.36 -16.56 -17.88
N LEU A 186 6.17 -16.86 -17.36
CA LEU A 186 5.98 -17.95 -16.40
C LEU A 186 6.21 -19.32 -17.01
N ASN A 187 5.83 -19.52 -18.27
CA ASN A 187 5.99 -20.80 -18.98
C ASN A 187 7.43 -20.99 -19.44
N LEU A 188 8.05 -19.96 -20.03
CA LEU A 188 9.42 -20.04 -20.52
C LEU A 188 10.46 -19.99 -19.39
N THR A 189 10.11 -19.35 -18.27
CA THR A 189 10.97 -19.11 -17.10
C THR A 189 12.35 -18.55 -17.45
N PRO A 190 12.44 -17.49 -18.27
CA PRO A 190 13.73 -17.00 -18.74
C PRO A 190 14.57 -16.49 -17.57
N LYS A 191 15.89 -16.54 -17.75
CA LYS A 191 16.86 -15.99 -16.79
C LYS A 191 17.17 -14.53 -17.08
N ILE A 192 17.12 -14.15 -18.35
CA ILE A 192 17.35 -12.78 -18.83
C ILE A 192 16.18 -12.36 -19.70
N ILE A 193 15.72 -11.13 -19.52
CA ILE A 193 14.72 -10.51 -20.39
C ILE A 193 15.31 -9.23 -20.98
N THR A 194 15.18 -9.05 -22.29
CA THR A 194 15.45 -7.77 -22.95
C THR A 194 14.18 -7.18 -23.52
N PHE A 195 13.78 -6.03 -23.01
CA PHE A 195 12.66 -5.23 -23.51
C PHE A 195 13.17 -4.21 -24.53
N HIS A 196 12.87 -4.45 -25.80
CA HIS A 196 13.13 -3.54 -26.90
C HIS A 196 12.00 -2.52 -27.05
N HIS A 197 12.38 -1.30 -27.45
CA HIS A 197 11.43 -0.20 -27.67
C HIS A 197 10.49 0.05 -26.50
N SER A 198 11.01 -0.08 -25.28
CA SER A 198 10.26 0.08 -24.02
C SER A 198 9.50 1.41 -23.90
N LYS A 199 9.93 2.45 -24.62
CA LYS A 199 9.22 3.74 -24.74
C LYS A 199 7.79 3.60 -25.32
N ARG A 200 7.51 2.52 -26.05
CA ARG A 200 6.18 2.21 -26.60
C ARG A 200 5.26 1.51 -25.60
N LEU A 201 5.80 1.08 -24.46
CA LEU A 201 5.02 0.43 -23.40
C LEU A 201 4.09 1.45 -22.73
N LYS A 202 2.78 1.22 -22.84
CA LYS A 202 1.78 2.05 -22.15
C LYS A 202 1.65 1.69 -20.68
N ASN A 203 1.81 0.42 -20.33
CA ASN A 203 1.65 -0.08 -18.97
C ASN A 203 2.98 0.03 -18.18
N LYS A 204 3.15 1.12 -17.44
CA LYS A 204 4.32 1.33 -16.58
C LYS A 204 4.36 0.41 -15.36
N GLU A 205 3.20 -0.04 -14.87
CA GLU A 205 3.13 -0.95 -13.72
C GLU A 205 3.73 -2.30 -14.05
N LEU A 206 3.44 -2.83 -15.25
CA LEU A 206 4.01 -4.07 -15.73
C LEU A 206 5.54 -4.04 -15.71
N LEU A 207 6.14 -2.96 -16.20
CA LEU A 207 7.60 -2.82 -16.20
C LEU A 207 8.16 -2.77 -14.78
N ASN A 208 7.45 -2.13 -13.83
CA ASN A 208 7.86 -2.12 -12.43
C ASN A 208 7.77 -3.52 -11.81
N THR A 209 6.73 -4.29 -12.13
CA THR A 209 6.61 -5.69 -11.70
C THR A 209 7.76 -6.53 -12.25
N LEU A 210 8.08 -6.41 -13.54
CA LEU A 210 9.21 -7.13 -14.13
C LEU A 210 10.55 -6.71 -13.52
N LYS A 211 10.74 -5.42 -13.23
CA LYS A 211 11.94 -4.94 -12.51
C LYS A 211 12.05 -5.57 -11.12
N LYS A 212 10.95 -5.74 -10.39
CA LYS A 212 10.95 -6.43 -9.09
C LYS A 212 11.32 -7.91 -9.21
N LEU A 213 10.85 -8.59 -10.26
CA LEU A 213 11.09 -10.01 -10.47
C LEU A 213 12.49 -10.32 -11.00
N TYR A 214 13.01 -9.49 -11.92
CA TYR A 214 14.25 -9.76 -12.66
C TYR A 214 15.44 -8.89 -12.26
N GLY A 215 15.21 -7.72 -11.65
CA GLY A 215 16.28 -6.82 -11.23
C GLY A 215 17.25 -6.48 -12.37
N GLU A 216 18.52 -6.79 -12.18
CA GLU A 216 19.60 -6.55 -13.15
C GLU A 216 19.48 -7.42 -14.41
N ASN A 217 18.76 -8.54 -14.36
CA ASN A 217 18.54 -9.42 -15.50
C ASN A 217 17.45 -8.91 -16.46
N LEU A 218 16.85 -7.74 -16.17
CA LEU A 218 15.97 -7.03 -17.07
C LEU A 218 16.74 -5.91 -17.77
N ILE A 219 16.99 -6.09 -19.06
CA ILE A 219 17.63 -5.11 -19.93
C ILE A 219 16.54 -4.33 -20.66
N ILE A 220 16.69 -3.01 -20.71
CA ILE A 220 15.73 -2.11 -21.35
C ILE A 220 16.47 -1.31 -22.44
N SER A 221 16.02 -1.42 -23.69
CA SER A 221 16.52 -0.69 -24.86
C SER A 221 15.46 0.22 -25.50
#